data_AF-A0A1I0IA02-F1
#
_entry.id   AF-A0A1I0IA02-F1
#
_cell.length_a   1.000
_cell.length_b   1.000
_cell.length_c   1.000
_cell.angle_alpha   90.00
_cell.angle_beta   90.00
_cell.angle_gamma   90.00
#
_symmetry.space_group_name_H-M   'P 1'
#
loop_
_entity.id
_entity.type
_entity.pdbx_description
1 polymer ?
#
loop_
_entity_poly.entity_id
_entity_poly.type
_entity_poly.pdbx_seq_one_letter_code
_entity_poly.pdbx_strand_id
1 'polypeptide(L)'
;MIHKIKALHDNGKGLSIRAISQELGLSRNTVRKYLRMEENAITEQIEDPSRTKRLDDHRDYLVHLLKQFPKLSAVKIARKLQAKVGDLP
;
A
#
# COMPACT_ATOMS: atom_id res chain seq x y z
N MET A 1 9.30 0.73 2.49
CA MET A 1 9.07 -0.69 2.13
C MET A 1 10.01 -1.14 1.01
N ILE A 2 10.08 -0.40 -0.09
CA ILE A 2 10.91 -0.75 -1.26
C ILE A 2 12.41 -0.79 -0.94
N HIS A 3 12.95 0.23 -0.24
CA HIS A 3 14.35 0.22 0.21
C HIS A 3 14.69 -0.98 1.12
N LYS A 4 13.75 -1.40 1.97
CA LYS A 4 13.93 -2.59 2.83
C LYS A 4 14.04 -3.88 2.00
N ILE A 5 13.29 -3.99 0.89
CA ILE A 5 13.40 -5.13 -0.04
C ILE A 5 14.78 -5.16 -0.70
N LYS A 6 15.26 -4.01 -1.21
CA LYS A 6 16.58 -3.92 -1.85
C LYS A 6 17.71 -4.22 -0.86
N ALA A 7 17.65 -3.66 0.35
CA ALA A 7 18.62 -3.93 1.41
C ALA A 7 18.66 -5.41 1.82
N LEU A 8 17.51 -6.08 1.95
CA LEU A 8 17.46 -7.51 2.28
C LEU A 8 17.98 -8.39 1.14
N HIS A 9 17.81 -7.99 -0.11
CA HIS A 9 18.30 -8.73 -1.27
C HIS A 9 19.80 -8.54 -1.50
N ASP A 10 20.35 -7.38 -1.13
CA ASP A 10 21.77 -7.01 -1.22
C ASP A 10 22.40 -7.40 -2.58
N ASN A 11 21.77 -6.97 -3.68
CA ASN A 11 22.19 -7.29 -5.05
C ASN A 11 22.43 -8.78 -5.34
N GLY A 12 21.73 -9.67 -4.63
CA GLY A 12 21.80 -11.13 -4.79
C GLY A 12 22.70 -11.84 -3.78
N LYS A 13 23.37 -11.11 -2.87
CA LYS A 13 24.17 -11.68 -1.76
C LYS A 13 23.36 -11.90 -0.48
N GLY A 14 22.18 -11.29 -0.41
CA GLY A 14 21.30 -11.36 0.75
C GLY A 14 20.24 -12.47 0.64
N LEU A 15 19.07 -12.19 1.19
CA LEU A 15 17.94 -13.11 1.23
C LEU A 15 17.35 -13.36 -0.16
N SER A 16 16.92 -14.60 -0.38
CA SER A 16 16.14 -14.96 -1.58
C SER A 16 14.80 -14.21 -1.60
N ILE A 17 14.24 -14.02 -2.80
CA ILE A 17 12.89 -13.46 -2.99
C ILE A 17 11.84 -14.17 -2.12
N ARG A 18 11.98 -15.49 -1.91
CA ARG A 18 11.08 -16.28 -1.07
C ARG A 18 11.20 -15.89 0.40
N ALA A 19 12.42 -15.74 0.91
CA ALA A 19 12.67 -15.33 2.29
C ALA A 19 12.18 -13.90 2.54
N ILE A 20 12.48 -12.96 1.63
CA ILE A 20 12.01 -11.56 1.71
C ILE A 20 10.48 -11.50 1.71
N SER A 21 9.83 -12.31 0.88
CA SER A 21 8.37 -12.40 0.82
C SER A 21 7.75 -12.86 2.14
N GLN A 22 8.35 -13.85 2.82
CA GLN A 22 7.88 -14.32 4.13
C GLN A 22 8.15 -13.28 5.22
N GLU A 23 9.35 -12.72 5.26
CA GLU A 23 9.80 -11.73 6.24
C GLU A 23 8.92 -10.47 6.22
N LEU A 24 8.56 -10.00 5.02
CA LEU A 24 7.78 -8.76 4.86
C LEU A 24 6.27 -8.99 4.72
N GLY A 25 5.82 -10.25 4.68
CA GLY A 25 4.42 -10.58 4.40
C GLY A 25 3.94 -10.09 3.02
N LEU A 26 4.85 -9.95 2.05
CA LEU A 26 4.56 -9.43 0.71
C LEU A 26 4.50 -10.55 -0.32
N SER A 27 3.74 -10.35 -1.39
CA SER A 27 3.75 -11.29 -2.51
C SER A 27 5.12 -11.33 -3.18
N ARG A 28 5.52 -12.51 -3.69
CA ARG A 28 6.77 -12.67 -4.45
C ARG A 28 6.79 -11.77 -5.69
N ASN A 29 5.63 -11.48 -6.28
CA ASN A 29 5.50 -10.59 -7.43
C ASN A 29 5.83 -9.14 -7.05
N THR A 30 5.38 -8.69 -5.88
CA THR A 30 5.71 -7.37 -5.32
C THR A 30 7.21 -7.24 -5.07
N VAL A 31 7.83 -8.27 -4.48
CA VAL A 31 9.28 -8.30 -4.25
C VAL A 31 10.04 -8.20 -5.58
N ARG A 32 9.69 -9.03 -6.59
CA ARG A 32 10.32 -8.97 -7.92
C ARG A 32 10.14 -7.61 -8.60
N LYS A 33 8.93 -7.05 -8.55
CA LYS A 33 8.64 -5.72 -9.13
C LYS A 33 9.57 -4.67 -8.55
N TYR A 34 9.70 -4.65 -7.23
CA TYR A 34 10.48 -3.63 -6.52
C TYR A 34 11.99 -3.82 -6.60
N LEU A 35 12.48 -5.06 -6.79
CA LEU A 35 13.89 -5.29 -7.09
C LEU A 35 14.29 -4.80 -8.49
N ARG A 36 13.36 -4.86 -9.46
CA ARG A 36 13.59 -4.39 -10.83
C ARG A 36 13.37 -2.88 -11.02
N MET A 37 12.80 -2.21 -10.03
CA MET A 37 12.46 -0.80 -10.13
C MET A 37 13.69 0.04 -9.78
N GLU A 38 14.04 1.01 -10.63
CA GLU A 38 15.12 1.96 -10.37
C GLU A 38 14.82 2.84 -9.16
N GLU A 39 15.84 3.23 -8.40
CA GLU A 39 15.67 4.06 -7.19
C GLU A 39 15.02 5.41 -7.48
N ASN A 40 15.34 6.03 -8.62
CA ASN A 40 14.77 7.31 -9.01
C ASN A 40 13.24 7.21 -9.23
N ALA A 41 12.78 6.15 -9.89
CA ALA A 41 11.36 5.89 -10.11
C ALA A 41 10.60 5.61 -8.80
N ILE A 42 11.30 5.11 -7.76
CA ILE A 42 10.72 4.89 -6.44
C ILE A 42 10.50 6.23 -5.73
N THR A 43 11.50 7.10 -5.77
CA THR A 43 11.43 8.43 -5.14
C THR A 43 10.36 9.29 -5.80
N GLU A 44 10.35 9.35 -7.14
CA GLU A 44 9.34 10.09 -7.91
C GLU A 44 7.91 9.62 -7.60
N GLN A 45 7.68 8.31 -7.46
CA GLN A 45 6.36 7.77 -7.15
C GLN A 45 5.90 8.06 -5.70
N ILE A 46 6.83 8.27 -4.78
CA ILE A 46 6.53 8.66 -3.39
C ILE A 46 6.29 10.16 -3.30
N GLU A 47 7.09 10.94 -4.04
CA GLU A 47 7.08 12.40 -4.02
C GLU A 47 6.04 13.02 -4.94
N ASP A 48 5.40 12.25 -5.83
CA ASP A 48 4.38 12.72 -6.76
C ASP A 48 3.28 13.54 -6.03
N PRO A 49 3.32 14.89 -6.15
CA PRO A 49 2.41 15.77 -5.44
C PRO A 49 1.01 15.76 -6.05
N SER A 50 0.85 15.24 -7.28
CA SER A 50 -0.47 15.07 -7.91
C SER A 50 -1.29 13.98 -7.23
N ARG A 51 -0.62 13.05 -6.52
CA ARG A 51 -1.28 11.96 -5.80
C ARG A 51 -1.85 12.43 -4.47
N THR A 52 -3.06 12.96 -4.52
CA THR A 52 -3.83 13.29 -3.33
C THR A 52 -4.32 12.02 -2.61
N LYS A 53 -4.02 11.89 -1.30
CA LYS A 53 -4.47 10.77 -0.47
C LYS A 53 -5.87 11.05 0.10
N ARG A 54 -6.85 11.17 -0.79
CA ARG A 54 -8.21 11.66 -0.45
C ARG A 54 -8.98 10.83 0.58
N LEU A 55 -8.59 9.57 0.77
CA LEU A 55 -9.18 8.72 1.81
C LEU A 55 -8.57 8.96 3.20
N ASP A 56 -7.39 9.58 3.29
CA ASP A 56 -6.73 9.87 4.56
C ASP A 56 -7.55 10.87 5.38
N ASP A 57 -8.20 11.85 4.73
CA ASP A 57 -9.12 12.81 5.36
C ASP A 57 -10.36 12.13 6.00
N HIS A 58 -10.62 10.88 5.63
CA HIS A 58 -11.75 10.09 6.12
C HIS A 58 -11.30 8.84 6.89
N ARG A 59 -10.00 8.72 7.19
CA ARG A 59 -9.40 7.54 7.79
C ARG A 59 -10.08 7.13 9.09
N ASP A 60 -10.35 8.08 9.98
CA ASP A 60 -10.96 7.79 11.28
C ASP A 60 -12.37 7.21 11.14
N TYR A 61 -13.14 7.71 10.17
CA TYR A 61 -14.47 7.18 9.87
C TYR A 61 -14.41 5.76 9.29
N LEU A 62 -13.45 5.51 8.38
CA LEU A 62 -13.24 4.18 7.80
C LEU A 62 -12.81 3.16 8.86
N VAL A 63 -11.90 3.55 9.75
CA VAL A 63 -11.46 2.70 10.88
C VAL A 63 -12.62 2.41 11.82
N HIS A 64 -13.44 3.40 12.15
CA HIS A 64 -14.63 3.21 12.96
C HIS A 64 -15.61 2.21 12.33
N LEU A 65 -15.91 2.35 11.02
CA LEU A 65 -16.77 1.41 10.29
C LEU A 65 -16.25 -0.02 10.30
N LEU A 66 -14.95 -0.21 10.11
CA LEU A 66 -14.33 -1.54 10.11
C LEU A 66 -14.27 -2.16 11.51
N LYS A 67 -14.11 -1.34 12.57
CA LYS A 67 -14.21 -1.83 13.96
C LYS A 67 -15.63 -2.27 14.30
N GLN A 68 -16.62 -1.48 13.91
CA GLN A 68 -18.03 -1.77 14.21
C GLN A 68 -18.59 -2.91 13.33
N PHE A 69 -18.13 -3.01 12.08
CA PHE A 69 -18.57 -4.02 11.13
C PHE A 69 -17.34 -4.71 10.49
N PRO A 70 -16.70 -5.67 11.17
CA PRO A 70 -15.46 -6.29 10.70
C PRO A 70 -15.57 -7.03 9.36
N LYS A 71 -16.77 -7.47 8.99
CA LYS A 71 -17.05 -8.18 7.72
C LYS A 71 -17.65 -7.26 6.65
N LEU A 72 -17.57 -5.94 6.83
CA LEU A 72 -18.14 -4.98 5.87
C LEU A 72 -17.34 -5.00 4.57
N SER A 73 -18.03 -5.19 3.44
CA SER A 73 -17.38 -5.21 2.13
C SER A 73 -16.94 -3.80 1.70
N ALA A 74 -15.90 -3.73 0.88
CA ALA A 74 -15.39 -2.48 0.32
C ALA A 74 -16.47 -1.66 -0.40
N VAL A 75 -17.39 -2.31 -1.12
CA VAL A 75 -18.53 -1.66 -1.79
C VAL A 75 -19.44 -0.95 -0.79
N LYS A 76 -19.73 -1.58 0.36
CA LYS A 76 -20.57 -0.98 1.40
C LYS A 76 -19.85 0.17 2.10
N ILE A 77 -18.55 0.06 2.30
CA ILE A 77 -17.72 1.14 2.84
C ILE A 77 -17.76 2.35 1.91
N ALA A 78 -17.53 2.14 0.60
CA ALA A 78 -17.59 3.21 -0.40
C ALA A 78 -18.95 3.91 -0.42
N ARG A 79 -20.06 3.16 -0.45
CA ARG A 79 -21.42 3.74 -0.38
C ARG A 79 -21.64 4.56 0.88
N LYS A 80 -21.18 4.05 2.04
CA LYS A 80 -21.30 4.77 3.33
C LYS A 80 -20.40 6.00 3.41
N LEU A 81 -19.28 6.00 2.72
CA LEU A 81 -18.39 7.14 2.63
C LEU A 81 -19.01 8.22 1.71
N GLN A 82 -19.48 7.83 0.52
CA GLN A 82 -20.19 8.72 -0.40
C GLN A 82 -21.44 9.33 0.25
N ALA A 83 -22.22 8.55 1.00
CA ALA A 83 -23.39 9.09 1.71
C ALA A 83 -23.02 10.14 2.78
N LYS A 84 -21.80 10.12 3.33
CA LYS A 84 -21.34 11.05 4.37
C LYS A 84 -20.71 12.32 3.78
N VAL A 85 -19.95 12.18 2.70
CA VAL A 85 -19.11 13.26 2.15
C VAL A 85 -19.66 13.82 0.83
N GLY A 86 -20.66 13.16 0.24
CA GLY A 86 -21.13 13.44 -1.11
C GLY A 86 -20.31 12.69 -2.16
N ASP A 87 -20.34 13.18 -3.40
CA ASP A 87 -19.55 12.57 -4.46
C ASP A 87 -18.05 12.82 -4.20
N LEU A 88 -17.31 11.73 -4.06
CA LEU A 88 -15.85 11.79 -4.06
C LEU A 88 -15.47 11.97 -5.54
N PRO A 89 -14.83 13.08 -5.96
CA PRO A 89 -14.34 13.25 -7.34
C PRO A 89 -13.38 12.13 -7.82
#